data_AF-A0A940M7F0-F1
#
_entry.id   AF-A0A940M7F0-F1
#
_cell.length_a   1.000
_cell.length_b   1.000
_cell.length_c   1.000
_cell.angle_alpha   90.00
_cell.angle_beta   90.00
_cell.angle_gamma   90.00
#
_symmetry.space_group_name_H-M   'P 1'
#
loop_
_entity.id
_entity.type
_entity.pdbx_description
1 polymer ?
#
loop_
_entity_poly.entity_id
_entity_poly.type
_entity_poly.pdbx_seq_one_letter_code
_entity_poly.pdbx_strand_id
1 'polypeptide(L)'
;LIRICLSEQIVRDLADTAVKMYREQAKTKVRLQAEERAEERILDALLPRRAQTMGFDPEARAEVQVSGPEDSTRAKFRRMLRAGELDEREIELELAASAGVDIMTPPGMEEMGQQLRQMFANIGGGKTHTRSVAIKAARPLLVEEEAAKLVNEDDVRTAAIEACEQQRAEMAARAL
;
A
#
# COMPACT_ATOMS: atom_id res chain seq x y z
N LEU A 1 27.90 28.35 -18.39
CA LEU A 1 26.70 27.58 -18.78
C LEU A 1 26.85 26.09 -18.45
N ILE A 2 27.77 25.34 -19.08
CA ILE A 2 27.99 23.90 -18.78
C ILE A 2 28.25 23.62 -17.28
N ARG A 3 29.10 24.42 -16.62
CA ARG A 3 29.41 24.27 -15.18
C ARG A 3 28.23 24.59 -14.22
N ILE A 4 27.26 25.41 -14.66
CA ILE A 4 26.07 25.78 -13.88
C ILE A 4 24.99 24.70 -14.02
N CYS A 5 24.79 24.17 -15.24
CA CYS A 5 23.89 23.03 -15.46
C CYS A 5 24.38 21.77 -14.75
N LEU A 6 25.69 21.54 -14.70
CA LEU A 6 26.28 20.40 -13.99
C LEU A 6 26.00 20.47 -12.48
N SER A 7 26.05 21.66 -11.86
CA SER A 7 25.76 21.81 -10.43
C SER A 7 24.28 21.58 -10.10
N GLU A 8 23.35 22.01 -10.96
CA GLU A 8 21.92 21.76 -10.75
C GLU A 8 21.57 20.27 -10.89
N GLN A 9 22.20 19.56 -11.83
CA GLN A 9 22.01 18.12 -12.00
C GLN A 9 22.53 17.33 -10.80
N ILE A 10 23.74 17.63 -10.31
CA ILE A 10 24.31 16.95 -9.14
C ILE A 10 23.45 17.17 -7.88
N VAL A 11 22.89 18.37 -7.70
CA VAL A 11 22.01 18.66 -6.55
C VAL A 11 20.69 17.91 -6.65
N ARG A 12 20.12 17.81 -7.86
CA ARG A 12 18.90 17.03 -8.09
C ARG A 12 19.14 15.54 -7.83
N ASP A 13 20.22 14.98 -8.37
CA ASP A 13 20.56 13.55 -8.19
C ASP A 13 20.82 13.21 -6.71
N LEU A 14 21.45 14.12 -5.96
CA LEU A 14 21.68 13.97 -4.52
C LEU A 14 20.36 14.00 -3.74
N ALA A 15 19.47 14.95 -4.06
CA ALA A 15 18.15 15.05 -3.43
C ALA A 15 17.28 13.81 -3.73
N ASP A 16 17.27 13.33 -4.97
CA ASP A 16 16.52 12.14 -5.37
C ASP A 16 17.04 10.88 -4.65
N THR A 17 18.36 10.77 -4.51
CA THR A 17 19.00 9.66 -3.77
C THR A 17 18.67 9.74 -2.28
N ALA A 18 18.70 10.93 -1.68
CA ALA A 18 18.35 11.13 -0.28
C ALA A 18 16.88 10.74 -0.02
N VAL A 19 15.94 11.24 -0.82
CA VAL A 19 14.51 10.89 -0.69
C VAL A 19 14.31 9.38 -0.81
N LYS A 20 14.96 8.72 -1.77
CA LYS A 20 14.88 7.26 -1.91
C LYS A 20 15.38 6.55 -0.66
N MET A 21 16.54 6.95 -0.12
CA MET A 21 17.10 6.36 1.09
C MET A 21 16.17 6.54 2.30
N TYR A 22 15.65 7.74 2.51
CA TYR A 22 14.74 8.03 3.63
C TYR A 22 13.41 7.31 3.48
N ARG A 23 12.90 7.14 2.26
CA ARG A 23 11.70 6.34 2.01
C ARG A 23 11.91 4.88 2.42
N GLU A 24 13.03 4.27 2.04
CA GLU A 24 13.35 2.89 2.43
C GLU A 24 13.54 2.74 3.96
N GLN A 25 14.15 3.73 4.61
CA GLN A 25 14.25 3.76 6.07
C GLN A 25 12.88 3.88 6.74
N ALA A 26 12.01 4.75 6.22
CA ALA A 26 10.64 4.90 6.72
C ALA A 26 9.84 3.60 6.56
N LYS A 27 9.90 2.96 5.39
CA LYS A 27 9.32 1.63 5.15
C LYS A 27 9.81 0.59 6.15
N THR A 28 11.12 0.57 6.42
CA THR A 28 11.72 -0.37 7.38
C THR A 28 11.17 -0.15 8.79
N LYS A 29 10.99 1.11 9.22
CA LYS A 29 10.43 1.44 10.54
C LYS A 29 8.97 1.00 10.68
N VAL A 30 8.17 1.15 9.62
CA VAL A 30 6.74 0.77 9.64
C VAL A 30 6.50 -0.70 9.27
N ARG A 31 7.54 -1.45 8.91
CA ARG A 31 7.41 -2.83 8.41
C ARG A 31 6.64 -3.75 9.36
N LEU A 32 6.91 -3.68 10.66
CA LEU A 32 6.19 -4.48 11.66
C LEU A 32 4.69 -4.14 11.69
N GLN A 33 4.35 -2.86 11.64
CA GLN A 33 2.96 -2.41 11.60
C GLN A 33 2.27 -2.80 10.29
N ALA A 34 3.00 -2.74 9.18
CA ALA A 34 2.51 -3.17 7.87
C ALA A 34 2.26 -4.69 7.84
N GLU A 35 3.13 -5.50 8.43
CA GLU A 35 2.95 -6.94 8.62
C GLU A 35 1.69 -7.26 9.44
N GLU A 36 1.49 -6.58 10.56
CA GLU A 36 0.29 -6.77 11.39
C GLU A 36 -0.99 -6.41 10.63
N ARG A 37 -1.02 -5.29 9.89
CA ARG A 37 -2.17 -4.90 9.07
C ARG A 37 -2.42 -5.82 7.89
N ALA A 38 -1.36 -6.31 7.25
CA ALA A 38 -1.47 -7.29 6.19
C ALA A 38 -2.04 -8.62 6.71
N GLU A 39 -1.62 -9.08 7.90
CA GLU A 39 -2.20 -10.24 8.57
C GLU A 39 -3.68 -10.03 8.86
N GLU A 40 -4.08 -8.85 9.34
CA GLU A 40 -5.50 -8.55 9.58
C GLU A 40 -6.35 -8.59 8.31
N ARG A 41 -5.86 -8.02 7.18
CA ARG A 41 -6.55 -8.10 5.89
C ARG A 41 -6.71 -9.54 5.39
N ILE A 42 -5.69 -10.39 5.55
CA ILE A 42 -5.76 -11.81 5.19
C ILE A 42 -6.80 -12.52 6.07
N LEU A 43 -6.81 -12.24 7.37
CA LEU A 43 -7.78 -12.81 8.30
C LEU A 43 -9.21 -12.37 7.99
N ASP A 44 -9.42 -11.13 7.57
CA ASP A 44 -10.74 -10.64 7.13
C ASP A 44 -11.21 -11.31 5.84
N ALA A 45 -10.29 -11.61 4.91
CA ALA A 45 -10.61 -12.35 3.69
C ALA A 45 -10.93 -13.84 3.96
N LEU A 46 -10.26 -14.45 4.94
CA LEU A 46 -10.47 -15.85 5.35
C LEU A 46 -11.70 -16.05 6.24
N LEU A 47 -11.96 -15.08 7.10
CA LEU A 47 -13.12 -15.03 7.98
C LEU A 47 -13.90 -13.78 7.59
N PRO A 48 -14.55 -13.77 6.41
CA PRO A 48 -15.47 -12.70 6.11
C PRO A 48 -16.45 -12.70 7.28
N ARG A 49 -16.48 -11.58 8.03
CA ARG A 49 -17.51 -11.34 9.04
C ARG A 49 -18.77 -11.80 8.36
N ARG A 50 -19.46 -12.79 8.94
CA ARG A 50 -20.72 -13.27 8.38
C ARG A 50 -21.56 -12.01 8.28
N ALA A 51 -21.59 -11.41 7.09
CA ALA A 51 -22.41 -10.27 6.82
C ALA A 51 -23.76 -10.78 7.28
N GLN A 52 -24.35 -10.07 8.23
CA GLN A 52 -25.74 -10.27 8.59
C GLN A 52 -26.43 -10.43 7.25
N THR A 53 -26.76 -11.67 6.89
CA THR A 53 -27.51 -11.96 5.69
C THR A 53 -28.72 -11.08 5.89
N MET A 54 -28.89 -10.10 5.01
CA MET A 54 -30.12 -9.34 4.89
C MET A 54 -31.23 -10.37 4.64
N GLY A 55 -31.71 -10.98 5.71
CA GLY A 55 -33.09 -11.36 5.87
C GLY A 55 -33.85 -10.05 5.95
N PHE A 56 -34.84 -9.94 5.09
CA PHE A 56 -35.74 -8.82 4.92
C PHE A 56 -36.60 -8.65 6.19
N ASP A 57 -36.04 -8.11 7.27
CA ASP A 57 -36.78 -7.74 8.47
C ASP A 57 -36.30 -6.37 9.00
N PRO A 58 -37.14 -5.31 8.93
CA PRO A 58 -36.73 -3.93 9.17
C PRO A 58 -36.61 -3.54 10.65
N GLU A 59 -36.76 -4.49 11.59
CA GLU A 59 -36.80 -4.19 13.04
C GLU A 59 -35.50 -4.50 13.80
N ALA A 60 -34.49 -5.10 13.15
CA ALA A 60 -33.22 -5.48 13.79
C ALA A 60 -32.11 -4.41 13.67
N ARG A 61 -32.45 -3.11 13.71
CA ARG A 61 -31.46 -2.00 13.70
C ARG A 61 -30.89 -1.63 15.07
N ALA A 62 -31.23 -2.36 16.12
CA ALA A 62 -30.68 -2.11 17.45
C ALA A 62 -29.54 -3.10 17.76
N GLU A 63 -28.35 -2.55 17.93
CA GLU A 63 -27.29 -3.09 18.78
C GLU A 63 -26.73 -4.47 18.41
N VAL A 64 -25.68 -4.49 17.60
CA VAL A 64 -24.68 -5.56 17.73
C VAL A 64 -23.34 -4.93 18.03
N GLN A 65 -23.15 -4.65 19.33
CA GLN A 65 -21.84 -4.55 19.94
C GLN A 65 -21.08 -5.83 19.60
N VAL A 66 -20.10 -5.75 18.70
CA VAL A 66 -19.25 -6.89 18.35
C VAL A 66 -18.23 -7.07 19.46
N SER A 67 -18.60 -7.85 20.46
CA SER A 67 -17.71 -8.29 21.54
C SER A 67 -18.12 -9.71 21.93
N GLY A 68 -17.64 -10.69 21.17
CA GLY A 68 -17.84 -12.12 21.42
C GLY A 68 -17.57 -12.98 20.17
N PRO A 69 -17.60 -14.31 20.28
CA PRO A 69 -16.56 -15.35 20.02
C PRO A 69 -15.55 -15.22 18.86
N GLU A 70 -15.68 -14.22 18.00
CA GLU A 70 -14.86 -14.00 16.79
C GLU A 70 -13.36 -13.83 17.13
N ASP A 71 -13.04 -13.22 18.27
CA ASP A 71 -11.65 -13.04 18.73
C ASP A 71 -10.93 -14.36 18.99
N SER A 72 -11.64 -15.38 19.50
CA SER A 72 -11.04 -16.68 19.80
C SER A 72 -10.67 -17.45 18.53
N THR A 73 -11.51 -17.35 17.50
CA THR A 73 -11.27 -17.94 16.18
C THR A 73 -10.18 -17.15 15.47
N ARG A 74 -10.24 -15.81 15.45
CA ARG A 74 -9.20 -14.94 14.86
C ARG A 74 -7.84 -15.19 15.52
N ALA A 75 -7.78 -15.36 16.83
CA ALA A 75 -6.53 -15.68 17.54
C ALA A 75 -5.94 -17.05 17.13
N LYS A 76 -6.80 -18.06 16.92
CA LYS A 76 -6.37 -19.38 16.42
C LYS A 76 -5.86 -19.28 14.97
N PHE A 77 -6.60 -18.63 14.08
CA PHE A 77 -6.19 -18.43 12.70
C PHE A 77 -4.92 -17.58 12.58
N ARG A 78 -4.71 -16.59 13.46
CA ARG A 78 -3.44 -15.83 13.53
C ARG A 78 -2.26 -16.74 13.88
N ARG A 79 -2.44 -17.70 14.80
CA ARG A 79 -1.40 -18.70 15.12
C ARG A 79 -1.13 -19.62 13.93
N MET A 80 -2.18 -20.11 13.26
CA MET A 80 -2.06 -20.97 12.08
C MET A 80 -1.41 -20.25 10.89
N LEU A 81 -1.72 -18.96 10.69
CA LEU A 81 -1.10 -18.12 9.66
C LEU A 81 0.40 -17.93 9.92
N ARG A 82 0.80 -17.73 11.19
CA ARG A 82 2.21 -17.66 11.57
C ARG A 82 2.92 -19.01 11.48
N ALA A 83 2.19 -20.11 11.65
CA ALA A 83 2.70 -21.46 11.44
C ALA A 83 2.80 -21.87 9.95
N GLY A 84 2.26 -21.07 9.03
CA GLY A 84 2.27 -21.35 7.59
C GLY A 84 1.26 -22.40 7.13
N GLU A 85 0.33 -22.83 7.99
CA GLU A 85 -0.65 -23.88 7.69
C GLU A 85 -1.71 -23.43 6.65
N LEU A 86 -1.82 -22.13 6.42
CA LEU A 86 -2.81 -21.53 5.52
C LEU A 86 -2.19 -21.03 4.21
N ASP A 87 -0.88 -21.20 4.01
CA ASP A 87 -0.14 -20.63 2.88
C ASP A 87 -0.64 -21.09 1.50
N GLU A 88 -1.16 -22.32 1.42
CA GLU A 88 -1.68 -22.94 0.20
C GLU A 88 -3.14 -22.54 -0.11
N ARG A 89 -3.85 -21.92 0.82
CA ARG A 89 -5.23 -21.49 0.57
C ARG A 89 -5.27 -20.28 -0.34
N GLU A 90 -6.22 -20.31 -1.27
CA GLU A 90 -6.55 -19.17 -2.12
C GLU A 90 -7.53 -18.25 -1.39
N ILE A 91 -7.26 -16.95 -1.50
CA ILE A 91 -8.12 -15.89 -0.97
C ILE A 91 -8.38 -14.84 -2.05
N GLU A 92 -9.58 -14.30 -2.05
CA GLU A 92 -9.93 -13.16 -2.88
C GLU A 92 -9.51 -11.88 -2.18
N LEU A 93 -8.58 -11.14 -2.80
CA LEU A 93 -8.11 -9.86 -2.28
C LEU A 93 -8.31 -8.76 -3.31
N GLU A 94 -8.77 -7.61 -2.82
CA GLU A 94 -8.73 -6.36 -3.55
C GLU A 94 -7.33 -5.77 -3.45
N LEU A 95 -6.54 -5.96 -4.50
CA LEU A 95 -5.22 -5.35 -4.62
C LEU A 95 -5.33 -4.11 -5.49
N ALA A 96 -4.53 -3.07 -5.20
CA ALA A 96 -4.45 -1.90 -6.05
C ALA A 96 -4.07 -2.33 -7.48
N ALA A 97 -4.88 -1.98 -8.46
CA ALA A 97 -4.56 -2.27 -9.84
C ALA A 97 -3.34 -1.44 -10.22
N SER A 98 -2.25 -2.11 -10.60
CA SER A 98 -1.15 -1.45 -11.31
C SER A 98 -1.77 -0.73 -12.52
N ALA A 99 -1.61 0.60 -12.56
CA ALA A 99 -2.07 1.44 -13.64
C ALA A 99 -1.37 1.02 -14.94
N GLY A 100 -1.95 0.06 -15.65
CA GLY A 100 -1.33 -0.55 -16.83
C GLY A 100 -2.15 -1.67 -17.47
N VAL A 101 -3.44 -1.80 -17.13
CA VAL A 101 -4.33 -2.62 -17.96
C VAL A 101 -4.70 -1.77 -19.17
N ASP A 102 -3.90 -1.88 -20.22
CA ASP A 102 -4.31 -1.58 -21.58
C ASP A 102 -5.55 -2.43 -21.86
N ILE A 103 -6.71 -1.81 -21.60
CA ILE A 103 -7.99 -2.28 -22.07
C ILE A 103 -7.83 -2.39 -23.58
N MET A 104 -7.81 -3.63 -24.07
CA MET A 104 -7.87 -4.00 -25.47
C MET A 104 -9.17 -3.42 -26.05
N THR A 105 -9.16 -2.13 -26.36
CA THR A 105 -10.24 -1.44 -27.05
C THR A 105 -10.22 -1.87 -28.51
N PRO A 106 -11.33 -2.41 -29.05
CA PRO A 106 -11.44 -2.74 -30.47
C PRO A 106 -11.08 -1.51 -31.33
N PRO A 107 -10.36 -1.69 -32.46
CA PRO A 107 -9.92 -0.58 -33.29
C PRO A 107 -11.13 0.21 -33.80
N GLY A 108 -11.18 1.51 -33.48
CA GLY A 108 -12.27 2.42 -33.86
C GLY A 108 -12.93 3.23 -32.73
N MET A 109 -12.53 3.05 -31.46
CA MET A 109 -13.05 3.83 -30.30
C MET A 109 -11.95 4.40 -29.37
N GLU A 110 -10.75 4.65 -29.89
CA GLU A 110 -9.61 5.09 -29.06
C GLU A 110 -9.78 6.48 -28.43
N GLU A 111 -10.40 7.44 -29.13
CA GLU A 111 -10.54 8.82 -28.62
C GLU A 111 -11.55 8.92 -27.46
N MET A 112 -12.69 8.21 -27.56
CA MET A 112 -13.72 8.25 -26.52
C MET A 112 -13.31 7.46 -25.27
N GLY A 113 -12.54 6.38 -25.46
CA GLY A 113 -12.00 5.58 -24.36
C GLY A 113 -11.00 6.37 -23.49
N GLN A 114 -10.19 7.26 -24.07
CA GLN A 114 -9.25 8.09 -23.30
C GLN A 114 -9.96 9.16 -22.46
N GLN A 115 -10.99 9.79 -23.00
CA GLN A 115 -11.77 10.81 -22.30
C GLN A 115 -12.61 10.21 -21.16
N LEU A 116 -13.22 9.04 -21.38
CA LEU A 116 -13.90 8.29 -20.33
C LEU A 116 -12.91 7.77 -19.28
N ARG A 117 -11.71 7.29 -19.67
CA ARG A 117 -10.67 6.89 -18.70
C ARG A 117 -10.23 8.05 -17.81
N GLN A 118 -10.06 9.27 -18.34
CA GLN A 118 -9.73 10.45 -17.55
C GLN A 118 -10.88 10.86 -16.61
N MET A 119 -12.13 10.76 -17.03
CA MET A 119 -13.27 11.00 -16.15
C MET A 119 -13.41 9.92 -15.05
N PHE A 120 -13.22 8.65 -15.37
CA PHE A 120 -13.31 7.55 -14.41
C PHE A 120 -12.14 7.52 -13.41
N ALA A 121 -10.94 7.91 -13.84
CA ALA A 121 -9.78 8.05 -12.96
C ALA A 121 -9.95 9.20 -11.94
N ASN A 122 -10.72 10.23 -12.29
CA ASN A 122 -10.98 11.39 -11.41
C ASN A 122 -12.16 11.18 -10.44
N ILE A 123 -13.02 10.18 -10.66
CA ILE A 123 -14.21 9.89 -9.82
C ILE A 123 -14.00 8.70 -8.87
N GLY A 124 -13.19 7.72 -9.24
CA GLY A 124 -12.93 6.53 -8.42
C GLY A 124 -11.46 6.42 -8.10
N GLY A 125 -11.08 6.86 -6.90
CA GLY A 125 -9.73 6.68 -6.37
C GLY A 125 -9.25 5.25 -6.61
N GLY A 126 -8.05 5.13 -7.20
CA GLY A 126 -7.29 3.89 -7.43
C GLY A 126 -8.13 2.64 -7.66
N LYS A 127 -8.37 2.27 -8.93
CA LYS A 127 -9.03 1.00 -9.28
C LYS A 127 -8.37 -0.14 -8.50
N THR A 128 -9.08 -0.77 -7.57
CA THR A 128 -8.68 -2.06 -6.98
C THR A 128 -9.29 -3.17 -7.83
N HIS A 129 -8.54 -4.24 -8.06
CA HIS A 129 -9.07 -5.42 -8.73
C HIS A 129 -9.07 -6.59 -7.76
N THR A 130 -10.24 -7.19 -7.57
CA THR A 130 -10.39 -8.46 -6.85
C THR A 130 -9.69 -9.55 -7.65
N ARG A 131 -8.69 -10.19 -7.06
CA ARG A 131 -7.97 -11.32 -7.64
C ARG A 131 -7.89 -12.44 -6.62
N SER A 132 -8.13 -13.68 -7.06
CA SER A 132 -7.84 -14.86 -6.25
C SER A 132 -6.33 -15.09 -6.28
N VAL A 133 -5.70 -15.09 -5.10
CA VAL A 133 -4.25 -15.29 -4.94
C VAL A 133 -4.03 -16.20 -3.72
N ALA A 134 -3.03 -17.09 -3.81
CA ALA A 134 -2.61 -17.88 -2.65
C ALA A 134 -2.05 -16.98 -1.54
N ILE A 135 -2.35 -17.31 -0.28
CA ILE A 135 -1.91 -16.54 0.90
C ILE A 135 -0.39 -16.30 0.89
N LYS A 136 0.38 -17.32 0.52
CA LYS A 136 1.84 -17.23 0.41
C LYS A 136 2.31 -16.10 -0.53
N ALA A 137 1.64 -15.91 -1.66
CA ALA A 137 1.95 -14.88 -2.63
C ALA A 137 1.32 -13.52 -2.26
N ALA A 138 0.16 -13.55 -1.61
CA ALA A 138 -0.55 -12.35 -1.16
C ALA A 138 0.17 -11.61 -0.03
N ARG A 139 0.77 -12.34 0.92
CA ARG A 139 1.42 -11.76 2.11
C ARG A 139 2.47 -10.68 1.78
N PRO A 140 3.51 -10.93 0.95
CA PRO A 140 4.48 -9.88 0.63
C PRO A 140 3.86 -8.70 -0.13
N LEU A 141 2.86 -8.93 -0.99
CA LEU A 141 2.18 -7.87 -1.73
C LEU A 141 1.40 -6.94 -0.81
N LEU A 142 0.67 -7.49 0.15
CA LEU A 142 -0.09 -6.73 1.13
C LEU A 142 0.82 -5.96 2.08
N VAL A 143 1.96 -6.54 2.49
CA VAL A 143 2.94 -5.84 3.34
C VAL A 143 3.50 -4.61 2.63
N GLU A 144 3.88 -4.73 1.36
CA GLU A 144 4.36 -3.59 0.57
C GLU A 144 3.28 -2.51 0.40
N GLU A 145 2.02 -2.92 0.15
CA GLU A 145 0.90 -1.98 0.02
C GLU A 145 0.61 -1.22 1.33
N GLU A 146 0.56 -1.93 2.46
CA GLU A 146 0.31 -1.31 3.77
C GLU A 146 1.51 -0.50 4.25
N ALA A 147 2.75 -0.92 3.94
CA ALA A 147 3.95 -0.12 4.19
C ALA A 147 3.93 1.18 3.38
N ALA A 148 3.56 1.12 2.10
CA ALA A 148 3.44 2.32 1.27
C ALA A 148 2.36 3.29 1.76
N LYS A 149 1.24 2.79 2.29
CA LYS A 149 0.19 3.61 2.91
C LYS A 149 0.62 4.24 4.24
N LEU A 150 1.47 3.56 4.99
CA LEU A 150 1.96 4.00 6.30
C LEU A 150 3.07 5.04 6.22
N VAL A 151 3.81 5.09 5.11
CA VAL A 151 4.88 6.07 4.91
C VAL A 151 4.27 7.43 4.61
N ASN A 152 4.60 8.41 5.46
CA ASN A 152 4.28 9.81 5.20
C ASN A 152 5.34 10.42 4.25
N GLU A 153 4.94 10.68 3.01
CA GLU A 153 5.81 11.26 1.99
C GLU A 153 6.29 12.68 2.33
N ASP A 154 5.52 13.46 3.09
CA ASP A 154 5.92 14.80 3.52
C ASP A 154 7.02 14.74 4.60
N ASP A 155 6.91 13.80 5.54
CA ASP A 155 7.94 13.58 6.56
C ASP A 155 9.24 13.05 5.92
N VAL A 156 9.13 12.13 4.95
CA VAL A 156 10.28 11.62 4.18
C VAL A 156 10.98 12.75 3.45
N ARG A 157 10.23 13.66 2.81
CA ARG A 157 10.80 14.80 2.10
C ARG A 157 11.50 15.77 3.06
N THR A 158 10.87 16.11 4.17
CA THR A 158 11.46 17.00 5.19
C THR A 158 12.76 16.41 5.74
N ALA A 159 12.75 15.15 6.16
CA ALA A 159 13.92 14.46 6.68
C ALA A 159 15.05 14.36 5.64
N ALA A 160 14.71 14.13 4.36
CA ALA A 160 15.71 14.09 3.29
C ALA A 160 16.38 15.45 3.04
N ILE A 161 15.63 16.56 3.14
CA ILE A 161 16.18 17.92 2.99
C ILE A 161 17.13 18.23 4.16
N GLU A 162 16.69 17.99 5.40
CA GLU A 162 17.50 18.21 6.60
C GLU A 162 18.82 17.41 6.56
N ALA A 163 18.75 16.16 6.09
CA ALA A 163 19.93 15.31 5.93
C ALA A 163 20.89 15.81 4.86
N CYS A 164 20.38 16.28 3.72
CA CYS A 164 21.19 16.91 2.68
C CYS A 164 21.90 18.17 3.20
N GLU A 165 21.21 18.98 4.01
CA GLU A 165 21.80 20.18 4.63
C GLU A 165 22.88 19.81 5.65
N GLN A 166 22.64 18.81 6.51
CA GLN A 166 23.61 18.31 7.47
C GLN A 166 24.83 17.71 6.78
N GLN A 167 24.64 16.87 5.76
CA GLN A 167 25.72 16.26 5.01
C GLN A 167 26.56 17.31 4.28
N ARG A 168 25.93 18.36 3.76
CA ARG A 168 26.63 19.51 3.16
C ARG A 168 27.46 20.27 4.20
N ALA A 169 26.90 20.53 5.38
CA ALA A 169 27.61 21.21 6.46
C ALA A 169 28.80 20.37 6.99
N GLU A 170 28.61 19.04 7.13
CA GLU A 170 29.66 18.13 7.59
C GLU A 170 30.79 18.01 6.54
N MET A 171 30.48 17.91 5.25
CA MET A 171 31.50 17.91 4.20
C MET A 171 32.27 19.24 4.13
N ALA A 172 31.60 20.37 4.35
CA ALA A 172 32.27 21.67 4.43
C ALA A 172 33.19 21.77 5.66
N ALA A 173 32.75 21.23 6.81
CA ALA A 173 33.54 21.21 8.04
C ALA A 173 34.74 20.26 7.97
N ARG A 174 34.63 19.12 7.26
CA ARG A 174 35.74 18.17 7.05
C ARG A 174 36.75 18.64 5.99
N ALA A 175 36.37 19.61 5.15
CA ALA A 175 37.23 20.21 4.14
C ALA A 175 38.04 21.41 4.66
N LEU A 176 37.77 21.86 5.90
CA LEU A 176 38.48 22.90 6.64
C LEU A 176 39.41 22.27 7.68
#